data_AF-A0A0B6Z089-F1
#
_entry.id   AF-A0A0B6Z089-F1
#
_cell.length_a   1.000
_cell.length_b   1.000
_cell.length_c   1.000
_cell.angle_alpha   90.00
_cell.angle_beta   90.00
_cell.angle_gamma   90.00
#
_symmetry.space_group_name_H-M   'P 1'
#
loop_
_entity.id
_entity.type
_entity.pdbx_description
1 polymer ?
#
loop_
_entity_poly.entity_id
_entity_poly.type
_entity_poly.pdbx_seq_one_letter_code
_entity_poly.pdbx_strand_id
1 'polypeptide(L)' 'KNKNKVVHVPEYCLTPECVNIASTMLTAMDRSADPCNDFYQYACGGWMKNNPIPSGQSRWGTFEVMWQK' A
#
# COMPACT_ATOMS: atom_id res chain seq x y z
N LYS A 1 4.41 -39.41 25.35
CA LYS A 1 5.19 -39.44 24.08
C LYS A 1 4.53 -38.47 23.10
N ASN A 2 5.30 -37.48 22.67
CA ASN A 2 5.09 -36.42 21.68
C ASN A 2 3.65 -36.16 21.15
N LYS A 3 2.95 -35.17 21.72
CA LYS A 3 1.80 -34.56 21.05
C LYS A 3 2.35 -33.65 19.95
N ASN A 4 2.21 -34.08 18.70
CA ASN A 4 2.51 -33.29 17.52
C ASN A 4 1.89 -31.89 17.68
N LYS A 5 2.72 -30.89 17.92
CA LYS A 5 2.30 -29.50 18.08
C LYS A 5 1.98 -29.00 16.68
N VAL A 6 0.69 -28.96 16.32
CA VAL A 6 0.26 -28.26 15.09
C VAL A 6 0.57 -26.79 15.31
N VAL A 7 1.63 -26.29 14.68
CA VAL A 7 1.94 -24.88 14.65
C VAL A 7 1.00 -24.25 13.64
N HIS A 8 0.01 -23.50 14.12
CA HIS A 8 -0.87 -22.74 13.25
C HIS A 8 -0.09 -21.55 12.69
N VAL A 9 0.56 -21.75 11.54
CA VAL A 9 1.09 -20.63 10.77
C VAL A 9 -0.13 -19.89 10.19
N PRO A 10 -0.30 -18.58 10.45
CA PRO A 10 -1.41 -17.85 9.86
C PRO A 10 -1.28 -17.89 8.33
N GLU A 11 -2.42 -18.00 7.64
CA GLU A 11 -2.50 -18.04 6.17
C GLU A 11 -1.83 -16.83 5.50
N TYR A 12 -1.79 -15.71 6.22
CA TYR A 12 -1.15 -14.46 5.84
C TYR A 12 -0.23 -13.97 6.95
N CYS A 13 0.77 -13.18 6.56
CA CYS A 13 1.69 -12.56 7.52
C CYS A 13 0.94 -11.55 8.41
N LEU A 14 1.06 -11.73 9.72
CA LEU A 14 0.47 -10.84 10.73
C LEU A 14 1.54 -10.12 11.57
N THR A 15 2.79 -10.10 11.11
CA THR A 15 3.81 -9.28 11.76
C THR A 15 3.45 -7.79 11.59
N PRO A 16 3.87 -6.90 12.51
CA PRO A 16 3.59 -5.48 12.40
C PRO A 16 4.01 -4.88 11.05
N GLU A 17 5.12 -5.34 10.49
CA GLU A 17 5.64 -4.89 9.19
C GLU A 17 4.68 -5.21 8.06
N CYS A 18 4.15 -6.43 8.03
CA CYS A 18 3.19 -6.86 7.02
C CYS A 18 1.88 -6.06 7.11
N VAL A 19 1.39 -5.82 8.33
CA VAL A 19 0.18 -5.01 8.55
C VAL A 19 0.38 -3.57 8.09
N ASN A 20 1.54 -2.98 8.40
CA ASN A 20 1.87 -1.62 7.99
C ASN A 20 1.98 -1.47 6.46
N ILE A 21 2.61 -2.43 5.79
CA ILE A 21 2.73 -2.44 4.32
C ILE A 21 1.35 -2.60 3.69
N ALA A 22 0.54 -3.55 4.16
CA ALA A 22 -0.82 -3.77 3.67
C ALA A 22 -1.69 -2.51 3.83
N SER A 23 -1.62 -1.84 4.99
CA SER A 23 -2.32 -0.58 5.23
C SER A 23 -1.89 0.53 4.26
N THR A 24 -0.58 0.63 3.99
CA THR A 24 -0.05 1.61 3.04
C THR A 24 -0.55 1.35 1.61
N MET A 25 -0.54 0.09 1.17
CA MET A 25 -1.07 -0.31 -0.13
C MET A 25 -2.57 0.00 -0.25
N LEU A 26 -3.37 -0.40 0.75
CA LEU A 26 -4.82 -0.18 0.74
C LEU A 26 -5.19 1.30 0.71
N THR A 27 -4.39 2.16 1.33
CA THR A 27 -4.61 3.62 1.33
C THR A 27 -4.26 4.25 -0.02
N ALA A 28 -3.31 3.69 -0.76
CA ALA A 28 -2.91 4.18 -2.06
C ALA A 28 -3.92 3.85 -3.16
N MET A 29 -4.67 2.76 -3.01
CA MET A 29 -5.61 2.26 -4.02
C MET A 29 -6.91 3.07 -4.09
N ASP A 30 -7.44 3.23 -5.31
CA ASP A 30 -8.81 3.65 -5.57
C ASP A 30 -9.64 2.44 -6.06
N ARG A 31 -10.34 1.80 -5.12
CA ARG A 31 -11.15 0.61 -5.39
C ARG A 31 -12.44 0.90 -6.18
N SER A 32 -12.73 2.15 -6.51
CA SER A 32 -13.86 2.50 -7.39
C SER A 32 -13.49 2.43 -8.88
N ALA A 33 -12.20 2.44 -9.21
CA ALA A 33 -11.72 2.26 -10.58
C ALA A 33 -11.68 0.78 -10.96
N ASP A 34 -12.07 0.48 -12.20
CA ASP A 34 -11.92 -0.87 -12.76
C ASP A 34 -10.44 -1.13 -13.12
N PRO A 35 -9.75 -2.08 -12.46
CA PRO A 35 -8.35 -2.37 -12.73
C PRO A 35 -8.09 -2.89 -14.14
N CYS A 36 -9.09 -3.47 -14.82
CA CYS A 36 -8.93 -3.94 -16.21
C CYS A 36 -8.92 -2.79 -17.22
N ASN A 37 -9.44 -1.62 -16.84
CA ASN A 37 -9.50 -0.44 -17.71
C ASN A 37 -8.41 0.57 -17.37
N ASP A 38 -8.19 0.85 -16.08
CA ASP A 38 -7.17 1.79 -15.61
C ASP A 38 -6.52 1.28 -14.32
N PHE A 39 -5.51 0.43 -14.48
CA PHE A 39 -4.76 -0.09 -13.35
C PHE A 39 -3.98 0.99 -12.58
N TYR A 40 -3.61 2.10 -13.24
CA TYR A 40 -2.89 3.18 -12.58
C TYR A 40 -3.81 3.92 -11.61
N GLN A 41 -5.02 4.27 -12.03
CA GLN A 41 -6.02 4.85 -11.15
C GLN A 41 -6.38 3.88 -10.02
N TYR A 42 -6.62 2.60 -10.34
CA TYR A 42 -6.92 1.60 -9.31
C TYR A 42 -5.82 1.46 -8.26
N ALA A 43 -4.54 1.38 -8.67
CA ALA A 43 -3.42 1.16 -7.76
C ALA A 43 -2.98 2.42 -7.02
N CYS A 44 -3.08 3.61 -7.64
CA CYS A 44 -2.47 4.85 -7.15
C CYS A 44 -3.47 5.99 -6.88
N GLY A 45 -4.74 5.86 -7.27
CA GLY A 45 -5.72 6.94 -7.23
C GLY A 45 -5.99 7.49 -5.83
N GLY A 46 -6.00 6.62 -4.82
CA GLY A 46 -6.08 7.01 -3.41
C GLY A 46 -4.85 7.81 -2.96
N TRP A 47 -3.65 7.42 -3.41
CA TRP A 47 -2.42 8.15 -3.12
C TRP A 47 -2.45 9.54 -3.76
N MET A 48 -2.80 9.64 -5.04
CA MET A 48 -2.87 10.92 -5.77
C MET A 48 -3.85 11.90 -5.11
N LYS A 49 -5.02 11.41 -4.66
CA LYS A 49 -6.01 12.22 -3.94
C LYS A 49 -5.47 12.80 -2.63
N ASN A 50 -4.64 12.05 -1.92
CA ASN A 50 -4.10 12.44 -0.62
C ASN A 50 -2.76 13.19 -0.71
N ASN A 51 -2.12 13.22 -1.87
CA ASN A 51 -0.79 13.80 -2.08
C ASN A 51 -0.79 14.77 -3.28
N PRO A 52 -1.48 15.93 -3.16
CA PRO A 52 -1.43 16.95 -4.19
C PRO A 52 0.00 17.49 -4.35
N ILE A 53 0.37 17.90 -5.57
CA ILE A 53 1.69 18.47 -5.86
C ILE A 53 1.86 19.75 -5.01
N PRO A 54 2.87 19.81 -4.11
CA PRO A 54 3.09 21.00 -3.29
C PRO A 54 3.59 22.18 -4.12
N SER A 55 3.39 23.38 -3.58
CA SER A 55 3.88 24.60 -4.21
C SER A 55 5.40 24.55 -4.44
N GLY A 56 5.83 24.94 -5.65
CA GLY A 56 7.24 24.96 -6.04
C GLY A 56 7.78 23.63 -6.57
N GLN A 57 6.96 22.57 -6.59
CA GLN A 57 7.32 21.29 -7.20
C GLN A 57 6.65 21.13 -8.57
N SER A 58 7.40 20.62 -9.54
CA SER A 58 6.86 20.31 -10.88
C SER A 58 6.29 18.89 -10.99
N ARG A 59 6.65 18.01 -10.04
CA ARG A 59 6.19 16.61 -9.96
C ARG A 59 6.09 16.20 -8.51
N TRP A 60 5.17 15.26 -8.23
CA TRP A 60 5.05 14.66 -6.92
C TRP A 60 4.76 13.17 -7.04
N GLY A 61 5.57 12.36 -6.39
CA GLY A 61 5.54 10.92 -6.48
C GLY A 61 6.27 10.29 -5.30
N THR A 62 6.34 8.96 -5.30
CA THR A 62 7.00 8.21 -4.21
C THR A 62 8.47 8.62 -4.05
N PHE A 63 9.18 8.88 -5.15
CA PHE A 63 10.57 9.33 -5.10
C PHE A 63 10.69 10.68 -4.39
N GLU A 64 9.90 11.68 -4.80
CA GLU A 64 9.90 13.01 -4.19
C GLU A 64 9.60 12.96 -2.70
N VAL A 65 8.65 12.11 -2.29
CA VAL A 65 8.32 11.90 -0.87
C VAL A 65 9.49 11.29 -0.10
N MET A 66 10.23 10.34 -0.69
CA MET A 66 11.41 9.75 -0.06
C MET A 66 12.54 10.76 0.11
N TRP A 67 12.77 11.64 -0.87
CA TRP A 67 13.82 12.65 -0.81
C TRP A 67 13.57 13.79 0.20
N GLN A 68 12.35 13.91 0.71
CA GLN A 68 11.98 14.90 1.71
C GLN A 68 11.96 14.39 3.13
N LYS A 69 12.11 13.09 3.33
CA LYS A 69 12.27 12.47 4.64
C LYS A 69 13.75 12.30 4.96
#